data_AF-A0A956Z3R5-F1
#
_entry.id   AF-A0A956Z3R5-F1
#
_cell.length_a   1.000
_cell.length_b   1.000
_cell.length_c   1.000
_cell.angle_alpha   90.00
_cell.angle_beta   90.00
_cell.angle_gamma   90.00
#
_symmetry.space_group_name_H-M   'P 1'
#
loop_
_entity.id
_entity.type
_entity.pdbx_description
1 polymer ?
#
loop_
_entity_poly.entity_id
_entity_poly.type
_entity_poly.pdbx_seq_one_letter_code
_entity_poly.pdbx_strand_id
1 'polypeptide(L)'
;MIAGGDLKKGTTLRLDGKLFRVVKTKYNKPGRGTAYMDTQLLDIGTGNTVNRSFGAEERVENLFIEQEPCEYLYSDGDTLHFMNTNTY
;
A
#
# COMPACT_ATOMS: atom_id res chain seq x y z
N MET A 1 -0.65 3.70 -12.20
CA MET A 1 -0.28 2.28 -12.33
C MET A 1 1.24 2.16 -12.38
N ILE A 2 1.81 1.38 -11.47
CA ILE A 2 3.24 1.10 -11.33
C ILE A 2 3.55 -0.29 -11.90
N ALA A 3 4.74 -0.49 -12.49
CA ALA A 3 5.18 -1.82 -12.91
C ALA A 3 5.58 -2.65 -11.69
N GLY A 4 5.37 -3.97 -11.75
CA GLY A 4 5.73 -4.91 -10.68
C GLY A 4 7.22 -4.88 -10.35
N GLY A 5 8.07 -4.63 -11.36
CA GLY A 5 9.51 -4.44 -11.18
C GLY A 5 9.90 -3.17 -10.40
N ASP A 6 9.03 -2.15 -10.39
CA ASP A 6 9.28 -0.86 -9.73
C ASP A 6 8.69 -0.79 -8.31
N LEU A 7 8.09 -1.87 -7.82
CA LEU A 7 7.54 -1.94 -6.47
C LEU A 7 8.64 -1.78 -5.42
N LYS A 8 8.42 -0.84 -4.50
CA LYS A 8 9.33 -0.55 -3.39
C LYS A 8 8.59 -0.67 -2.06
N LYS A 9 9.36 -0.89 -0.99
CA LYS A 9 8.83 -0.83 0.37
C LYS A 9 8.15 0.53 0.60
N GLY A 10 6.94 0.48 1.16
CA GLY A 10 6.12 1.66 1.44
C GLY A 10 5.12 2.02 0.34
N THR A 11 5.24 1.46 -0.88
CA THR A 11 4.23 1.66 -1.92
C THR A 11 2.88 1.10 -1.46
N THR A 12 1.82 1.88 -1.63
CA THR A 12 0.45 1.41 -1.40
C THR A 12 -0.19 1.03 -2.73
N LEU A 13 -0.85 -0.12 -2.75
CA LEU A 13 -1.43 -0.76 -3.92
C LEU A 13 -2.90 -1.05 -3.67
N ARG A 14 -3.70 -0.97 -4.72
CA ARG A 14 -5.07 -1.50 -4.73
C ARG A 14 -5.08 -2.84 -5.46
N LEU A 15 -5.53 -3.88 -4.79
CA LEU A 15 -5.66 -5.23 -5.33
C LEU A 15 -7.03 -5.77 -4.92
N ASP A 16 -7.83 -6.21 -5.89
CA ASP A 16 -9.14 -6.82 -5.66
C ASP A 16 -10.06 -5.96 -4.75
N GLY A 17 -10.00 -4.64 -4.92
CA GLY A 17 -10.75 -3.66 -4.12
C GLY A 17 -10.20 -3.39 -2.71
N LYS A 18 -9.15 -4.10 -2.28
CA LYS A 18 -8.49 -3.91 -0.98
C LYS A 18 -7.20 -3.10 -1.11
N LEU A 19 -6.83 -2.44 -0.02
CA LEU A 19 -5.62 -1.64 0.10
C LEU A 19 -4.51 -2.44 0.76
N PHE A 20 -3.37 -2.50 0.09
CA PHE A 20 -2.18 -3.18 0.57
C PHE A 20 -0.98 -2.25 0.60
N ARG A 21 -0.14 -2.35 1.62
CA ARG A 21 1.15 -1.65 1.70
C ARG A 21 2.29 -2.64 1.54
N VAL A 22 3.21 -2.35 0.63
CA VAL A 22 4.41 -3.18 0.43
C VAL A 22 5.33 -3.06 1.65
N VAL A 23 5.55 -4.17 2.36
CA VAL A 23 6.44 -4.25 3.53
C VAL A 23 7.85 -4.67 3.12
N LYS A 24 7.94 -5.57 2.13
CA LYS A 24 9.20 -6.13 1.65
C LYS A 24 9.10 -6.46 0.17
N THR A 25 10.20 -6.29 -0.54
CA THR A 25 10.34 -6.67 -1.95
C THR A 25 11.62 -7.48 -2.14
N LYS A 26 11.58 -8.44 -3.06
CA LYS A 26 12.72 -9.24 -3.48
C LYS A 26 12.63 -9.44 -4.99
N TYR A 27 13.61 -8.89 -5.69
CA TYR A 27 13.75 -9.12 -7.12
C TYR A 27 14.34 -10.51 -7.36
N ASN A 28 13.69 -11.29 -8.23
CA ASN A 28 14.16 -12.62 -8.61
C ASN A 28 14.19 -12.76 -10.15
N LYS A 29 15.28 -13.33 -10.66
CA LYS A 29 15.50 -13.60 -12.07
C LYS A 29 15.97 -15.05 -12.24
N PRO A 30 15.06 -16.00 -12.52
CA PRO A 30 15.47 -17.37 -12.80
C PRO A 30 16.29 -17.40 -14.09
N GLY A 31 17.37 -18.17 -14.12
CA GLY A 31 18.30 -18.18 -15.26
C GLY A 31 17.66 -18.46 -16.65
N ARG A 32 16.51 -19.16 -16.68
CA ARG A 32 15.71 -19.44 -17.89
C ARG A 32 14.25 -18.94 -17.82
N GLY A 33 13.92 -18.03 -16.90
CA GLY A 33 12.55 -17.54 -16.70
C GLY A 33 12.43 -16.02 -16.73
N THR A 34 11.19 -15.52 -16.88
CA THR A 34 10.89 -14.10 -16.78
C THR A 34 11.17 -13.59 -15.37
N ALA A 35 11.74 -12.38 -15.26
CA ALA A 35 11.97 -11.76 -13.97
C ALA A 35 10.64 -11.41 -13.27
N TYR A 36 10.62 -11.56 -11.96
CA TYR A 36 9.47 -11.23 -11.13
C TYR A 36 9.92 -10.64 -9.79
N MET A 37 9.01 -9.91 -9.16
CA MET A 37 9.19 -9.29 -7.86
C MET A 37 8.34 -10.02 -6.83
N ASP A 38 8.98 -10.72 -5.90
CA ASP A 38 8.31 -11.27 -4.71
C ASP A 38 8.07 -10.14 -3.72
N THR A 39 6.82 -9.96 -3.31
CA THR A 39 6.44 -8.92 -2.38
C THR A 39 5.69 -9.48 -1.18
N GLN A 40 5.95 -8.90 -0.03
CA GLN A 40 5.20 -9.10 1.19
C GLN A 40 4.34 -7.86 1.40
N LEU A 41 3.03 -8.04 1.40
CA LEU A 41 2.02 -6.99 1.42
C LEU A 41 1.26 -7.02 2.74
N LEU A 42 1.13 -5.87 3.39
CA LEU A 42 0.28 -5.69 4.57
C LEU A 42 -1.08 -5.17 4.12
N ASP A 43 -2.15 -5.90 4.41
CA ASP A 43 -3.52 -5.42 4.27
C ASP A 43 -3.75 -4.28 5.28
N ILE A 44 -4.10 -3.09 4.79
CA ILE A 44 -4.29 -1.90 5.63
C ILE A 44 -5.58 -2.01 6.46
N GLY A 45 -6.59 -2.72 5.96
CA GLY A 45 -7.87 -2.88 6.67
C GLY A 45 -7.81 -3.95 7.75
N THR A 46 -7.11 -5.06 7.51
CA THR A 46 -7.06 -6.19 8.45
C THR A 46 -5.77 -6.30 9.26
N GLY A 47 -4.69 -5.62 8.84
CA GLY A 47 -3.36 -5.76 9.43
C GLY A 47 -2.65 -7.09 9.11
N ASN A 48 -3.27 -7.96 8.31
CA ASN A 48 -2.68 -9.24 7.93
C ASN A 48 -1.64 -9.06 6.83
N THR A 49 -0.65 -9.95 6.82
CA THR A 49 0.38 -9.95 5.79
C THR A 49 0.18 -11.09 4.80
N VAL A 50 0.26 -10.78 3.50
CA VAL A 50 0.13 -11.74 2.40
C VAL A 50 1.34 -11.65 1.48
N ASN A 51 1.75 -12.77 0.89
CA ASN A 51 2.82 -12.80 -0.08
C ASN A 51 2.24 -12.87 -1.49
N ARG A 52 2.75 -12.05 -2.40
CA ARG A 52 2.36 -12.05 -3.80
C ARG A 52 3.56 -11.75 -4.70
N SER A 53 3.67 -12.50 -5.78
CA SER A 53 4.67 -12.28 -6.82
C SER A 53 4.06 -11.47 -7.96
N PHE A 54 4.78 -10.47 -8.44
CA PHE A 54 4.39 -9.65 -9.58
C PHE A 54 5.36 -9.85 -10.74
N GLY A 55 4.84 -10.00 -11.95
CA GLY A 55 5.69 -9.98 -13.15
C GLY A 55 6.40 -8.63 -13.31
N ALA A 56 7.60 -8.60 -13.90
CA ALA A 56 8.33 -7.34 -14.10
C ALA A 56 7.53 -6.28 -14.88
N GLU A 57 6.72 -6.71 -15.87
CA GLU A 57 5.87 -5.84 -16.69
C GLU A 57 4.40 -5.78 -16.23
N GLU A 58 4.03 -6.52 -15.18
CA GLU A 58 2.69 -6.50 -14.63
C GLU A 58 2.40 -5.11 -14.07
N ARG A 59 1.30 -4.47 -14.51
CA ARG A 59 0.92 -3.15 -14.02
C ARG A 59 -0.06 -3.27 -12.88
N VAL A 60 0.26 -2.60 -11.77
CA VAL A 60 -0.54 -2.59 -10.56
C VAL A 60 -1.03 -1.18 -10.27
N GLU A 61 -2.26 -1.03 -9.79
CA GLU A 61 -2.77 0.27 -9.35
C GLU A 61 -2.07 0.69 -8.04
N ASN A 62 -1.28 1.75 -8.12
CA ASN A 62 -0.66 2.38 -6.96
C ASN A 62 -1.51 3.56 -6.50
N LEU A 63 -1.56 3.76 -5.20
CA LEU A 63 -2.28 4.86 -4.56
C LEU A 63 -1.30 5.71 -3.75
N PHE A 64 -1.52 7.02 -3.80
CA PHE A 64 -0.90 7.94 -2.86
C PHE A 64 -1.81 8.04 -1.64
N ILE A 65 -1.26 7.75 -0.46
CA ILE A 65 -1.95 7.94 0.81
C ILE A 65 -1.26 9.08 1.53
N GLU A 66 -2.04 10.10 1.83
CA GLU A 66 -1.65 11.18 2.71
C GLU A 66 -2.11 10.85 4.13
N GLN A 67 -1.20 10.97 5.09
CA GLN A 67 -1.51 10.80 6.51
C GLN A 67 -1.43 12.18 7.15
N GLU A 68 -2.56 12.66 7.62
CA GLU A 68 -2.64 13.92 8.35
C GLU A 68 -2.81 13.64 9.84
N PRO A 69 -1.94 14.19 10.70
CA PRO A 69 -2.18 14.17 12.14
C PRO A 69 -3.38 15.06 12.45
N CYS A 70 -4.35 14.47 13.15
CA CYS A 70 -5.54 15.19 13.58
C CYS A 70 -5.73 15.02 15.09
N GLU A 71 -6.15 16.09 15.74
CA GLU A 71 -6.55 16.09 17.14
C GLU A 71 -8.08 15.96 17.24
N TYR A 72 -8.54 15.11 18.14
CA TYR A 72 -9.97 15.00 18.42
C TYR A 72 -10.46 16.22 19.20
N LEU A 73 -11.55 16.83 18.76
CA LEU A 73 -12.13 18.00 19.42
C LEU A 73 -13.34 17.61 20.28
N TYR A 74 -14.42 17.18 19.63
CA TYR A 74 -15.69 16.83 20.27
C TYR A 74 -16.53 15.94 19.35
N SER A 75 -17.60 15.39 19.93
CA SER A 75 -18.64 14.65 19.22
C SER A 75 -19.94 15.45 19.23
N ASP A 76 -20.66 15.43 18.10
CA ASP A 76 -22.01 15.98 17.98
C ASP A 76 -22.92 14.91 17.37
N GLY A 77 -23.66 14.22 18.24
CA GLY A 77 -24.45 13.04 17.88
C GLY A 77 -23.60 11.94 17.26
N ASP A 78 -23.88 11.62 15.98
CA ASP A 78 -23.17 10.61 15.21
C ASP A 78 -21.92 11.15 14.48
N THR A 79 -21.62 12.46 14.62
CA THR A 79 -20.48 13.10 13.96
C THR A 79 -19.31 13.27 14.92
N LEU A 80 -18.11 12.91 14.47
CA LEU A 80 -16.85 13.11 15.20
C LEU A 80 -16.06 14.23 14.53
N HIS A 81 -15.73 15.27 15.29
CA HIS A 81 -14.95 16.41 14.81
C HIS A 81 -13.48 16.27 15.18
N PHE A 82 -12.62 16.40 14.17
CA PHE A 82 -11.18 16.38 14.30
C PHE A 82 -10.58 17.66 13.69
N MET A 83 -9.51 18.17 14.28
CA MET A 83 -8.75 19.31 13.78
C MET A 83 -7.42 18.85 13.21
N ASN A 84 -7.09 19.23 11.98
CA ASN A 84 -5.76 19.02 11.42
C ASN A 84 -4.75 19.92 12.15
N THR A 85 -3.71 19.34 12.73
CA THR A 85 -2.73 20.05 13.57
C THR A 85 -1.63 20.77 12.79
N ASN A 86 -1.59 20.61 11.46
CA ASN A 86 -0.57 21.21 10.60
C ASN A 86 -1.05 22.49 9.91
N THR A 87 -2.36 22.64 9.69
CA THR A 87 -2.94 23.77 8.96
C THR A 87 -3.60 24.81 9.87
N TYR A 88 -3.71 24.52 11.16
CA TYR A 88 -4.25 25.37 12.23
C TYR A 88 -3.37 25.22 13.47
#